data_AF-A0A126Z2I4-F1
#
_entry.id   AF-A0A126Z2I4-F1
#
_cell.length_a   1.000
_cell.length_b   1.000
_cell.length_c   1.000
_cell.angle_alpha   90.00
_cell.angle_beta   90.00
_cell.angle_gamma   90.00
#
_symmetry.space_group_name_H-M   'P 1'
#
loop_
_entity.id
_entity.type
_entity.pdbx_description
1 polymer ?
#
loop_
_entity_poly.entity_id
_entity_poly.type
_entity_poly.pdbx_seq_one_letter_code
_entity_poly.pdbx_strand_id
1 'polypeptide(L)'
;MKALGLTETKNIAALPASKDTFTSDIGLEKANLLDKTDILFTWFNDTANQKQIEAQPLFAQIPAVKRGSYVPNVDQKLAMASTFITPLSVPYALPRYTAMIKKAASRVG
;
A
#
# COMPACT_ATOMS: atom_id res chain seq x y z
N MET A 1 -9.40 -1.73 5.04
CA MET A 1 -9.25 -0.37 4.44
C MET A 1 -10.58 0.29 4.12
N LYS A 2 -11.52 -0.37 3.41
CA LYS A 2 -12.88 0.18 3.16
C LYS A 2 -13.63 0.61 4.43
N ALA A 3 -13.52 -0.18 5.50
CA ALA A 3 -14.08 0.16 6.82
C ALA A 3 -13.45 1.42 7.49
N LEU A 4 -12.30 1.89 6.98
CA LEU A 4 -11.64 3.12 7.42
C LEU A 4 -12.00 4.33 6.53
N GLY A 5 -12.97 4.18 5.63
CA GLY A 5 -13.43 5.23 4.72
C GLY A 5 -12.64 5.38 3.42
N LEU A 6 -11.66 4.50 3.17
CA LEU A 6 -10.90 4.48 1.92
C LEU A 6 -11.71 3.82 0.79
N THR A 7 -11.48 4.27 -0.44
CA THR A 7 -12.08 3.68 -1.64
C THR A 7 -10.98 3.13 -2.56
N GLU A 8 -11.33 2.11 -3.35
CA GLU A 8 -10.39 1.53 -4.31
C GLU A 8 -10.32 2.38 -5.59
N THR A 9 -9.12 2.51 -6.13
CA THR A 9 -8.90 3.19 -7.41
C THR A 9 -9.60 2.41 -8.53
N LYS A 10 -10.53 3.06 -9.26
CA LYS A 10 -11.38 2.42 -10.28
C LYS A 10 -10.60 1.61 -11.33
N ASN A 11 -9.44 2.11 -11.76
CA ASN A 11 -8.61 1.44 -12.76
C ASN A 11 -8.01 0.12 -12.24
N ILE A 12 -7.76 0.03 -10.94
CA ILE A 12 -7.20 -1.16 -10.28
C ILE A 12 -8.30 -2.19 -10.01
N ALA A 13 -9.49 -1.73 -9.58
CA ALA A 13 -10.65 -2.59 -9.36
C ALA A 13 -11.13 -3.33 -10.63
N ALA A 14 -10.75 -2.84 -11.82
CA ALA A 14 -11.08 -3.45 -13.10
C ALA A 14 -10.04 -4.47 -13.59
N LEU A 15 -8.90 -4.62 -12.91
CA LEU A 15 -7.87 -5.58 -13.32
C LEU A 15 -8.33 -7.02 -13.05
N PRO A 16 -8.13 -7.96 -14.00
CA PRO A 16 -8.41 -9.35 -13.74
C PRO A 16 -7.46 -9.87 -12.65
N ALA A 17 -7.99 -10.67 -11.74
CA ALA A 17 -7.17 -11.41 -10.80
C ALA A 17 -6.26 -12.40 -11.55
N SER A 18 -5.04 -12.58 -11.06
CA SER A 18 -4.18 -13.69 -11.48
C SER A 18 -4.86 -15.02 -11.13
N LYS A 19 -4.54 -16.06 -11.89
CA LYS A 19 -5.21 -17.36 -11.78
C LYS A 19 -5.13 -17.88 -10.32
N ASP A 20 -6.28 -18.21 -9.77
CA ASP A 20 -6.46 -18.75 -8.41
C ASP A 20 -5.99 -17.82 -7.27
N THR A 21 -5.84 -16.51 -7.51
CA THR A 21 -5.52 -15.52 -6.47
C THR A 21 -6.57 -14.40 -6.38
N PHE A 22 -6.47 -13.59 -5.32
CA PHE A 22 -7.20 -12.34 -5.18
C PHE A 22 -6.34 -11.12 -5.59
N THR A 23 -5.15 -11.36 -6.14
CA THR A 23 -4.15 -10.35 -6.50
C THR A 23 -4.04 -10.25 -8.01
N SER A 24 -3.65 -9.09 -8.52
CA SER A 24 -3.27 -8.92 -9.92
C SER A 24 -1.77 -8.66 -9.99
N ASP A 25 -1.08 -9.38 -10.87
CA ASP A 25 0.33 -9.13 -11.12
C ASP A 25 0.47 -8.00 -12.15
N ILE A 26 1.11 -6.91 -11.70
CA ILE A 26 1.44 -5.77 -12.55
C ILE A 26 2.95 -5.60 -12.58
N GLY A 27 3.51 -5.57 -13.79
CA GLY A 27 4.90 -5.17 -14.00
C GLY A 27 5.05 -3.68 -13.70
N LEU A 28 6.27 -3.28 -13.27
CA LEU A 28 6.55 -1.91 -12.86
C LEU A 28 6.44 -0.91 -14.03
N GLU A 29 6.55 -1.38 -15.27
CA GLU A 29 6.29 -0.61 -16.49
C GLU A 29 4.82 -0.15 -16.62
N LYS A 30 3.90 -0.81 -15.90
CA LYS A 30 2.48 -0.43 -15.81
C LYS A 30 2.16 0.38 -14.55
N ALA A 31 3.17 0.98 -13.91
CA ALA A 31 2.99 1.84 -12.74
C ALA A 31 2.04 3.03 -12.98
N ASN A 32 1.86 3.44 -14.25
CA ASN A 32 0.88 4.45 -14.66
C ASN A 32 -0.57 4.11 -14.29
N LEU A 33 -0.90 2.83 -14.09
CA LEU A 33 -2.22 2.42 -13.59
C LEU A 33 -2.51 2.98 -12.18
N LEU A 34 -1.46 3.34 -11.43
CA LEU A 34 -1.53 3.91 -10.08
C LEU A 34 -1.53 5.45 -10.07
N ASP A 35 -1.55 6.11 -11.23
CA ASP A 35 -1.40 7.58 -11.29
C ASP A 35 -2.49 8.34 -10.55
N LYS A 36 -3.70 7.78 -10.52
CA LYS A 36 -4.87 8.34 -9.83
C LYS A 36 -5.01 7.85 -8.38
N THR A 37 -4.00 7.18 -7.83
CA THR A 37 -4.03 6.67 -6.46
C THR A 37 -3.59 7.75 -5.48
N ASP A 38 -4.47 8.08 -4.54
CA ASP A 38 -4.17 9.04 -3.47
C ASP A 38 -3.20 8.45 -2.45
N ILE A 39 -3.46 7.21 -2.03
CA ILE A 39 -2.66 6.52 -1.02
C ILE A 39 -2.30 5.12 -1.52
N LEU A 40 -1.00 4.86 -1.65
CA LEU A 40 -0.47 3.54 -2.01
C LEU A 40 -0.05 2.80 -0.74
N PHE A 41 -0.51 1.57 -0.56
CA PHE A 41 -0.06 0.69 0.53
C PHE A 41 0.95 -0.31 -0.01
N THR A 42 2.08 -0.48 0.67
CA THR A 42 3.08 -1.47 0.28
C THR A 42 3.83 -1.99 1.50
N TRP A 43 4.34 -3.20 1.40
CA TRP A 43 5.27 -3.76 2.37
C TRP A 43 6.60 -4.10 1.70
N PHE A 44 7.65 -4.21 2.52
CA PHE A 44 8.98 -4.63 2.10
C PHE A 44 9.48 -5.71 3.05
N ASN A 45 10.49 -6.46 2.60
CA ASN A 45 11.08 -7.51 3.42
C ASN A 45 11.81 -6.93 4.64
N ASP A 46 12.49 -5.81 4.44
CA ASP A 46 13.23 -5.06 5.45
C ASP A 46 13.52 -3.62 4.97
N THR A 47 14.21 -2.83 5.79
CA THR A 47 14.59 -1.45 5.49
C THR A 47 15.60 -1.33 4.33
N ALA A 48 16.45 -2.34 4.10
CA ALA A 48 17.40 -2.33 3.00
C ALA A 48 16.67 -2.56 1.66
N ASN A 49 15.77 -3.53 1.63
CA ASN A 49 14.88 -3.79 0.50
C ASN A 49 14.00 -2.57 0.20
N GLN A 50 13.42 -1.93 1.21
CA GLN A 50 12.67 -0.68 1.03
C GLN A 50 13.49 0.37 0.28
N LYS A 51 14.71 0.67 0.75
CA LYS A 51 15.60 1.66 0.10
C LYS A 51 15.94 1.27 -1.33
N GLN A 52 16.17 -0.02 -1.59
CA GLN A 52 16.47 -0.52 -2.93
C GLN A 52 15.29 -0.32 -3.88
N ILE A 53 14.06 -0.60 -3.45
CA ILE A 53 12.87 -0.42 -4.29
C ILE A 53 12.57 1.08 -4.49
N GLU A 54 12.69 1.89 -3.44
CA GLU A 54 12.48 3.34 -3.51
C GLU A 54 13.47 4.05 -4.44
N ALA A 55 14.67 3.49 -4.62
CA ALA A 55 15.67 3.98 -5.56
C ALA A 55 15.35 3.65 -7.04
N GLN A 56 14.39 2.75 -7.31
CA GLN A 56 14.04 2.39 -8.69
C GLN A 56 13.29 3.54 -9.37
N PRO A 57 13.73 4.01 -10.56
CA PRO A 57 13.11 5.16 -11.23
C PRO A 57 11.61 5.01 -11.45
N LEU A 58 11.16 3.83 -11.88
CA LEU A 58 9.74 3.59 -12.16
C LEU A 58 8.88 3.59 -10.89
N PHE A 59 9.41 3.07 -9.78
CA PHE A 59 8.70 3.11 -8.49
C PHE A 59 8.63 4.54 -7.94
N ALA A 60 9.75 5.27 -7.99
CA ALA A 60 9.83 6.66 -7.54
C ALA A 60 8.96 7.61 -8.38
N GLN A 61 8.63 7.24 -9.62
CA GLN A 61 7.74 8.03 -10.49
C GLN A 61 6.26 7.91 -10.13
N ILE A 62 5.84 6.88 -9.37
CA ILE A 62 4.45 6.73 -8.94
C ILE A 62 4.02 8.00 -8.18
N PRO A 63 2.94 8.70 -8.57
CA PRO A 63 2.57 9.97 -7.96
C PRO A 63 2.41 9.93 -6.44
N ALA A 64 1.82 8.86 -5.89
CA ALA A 64 1.69 8.68 -4.44
C ALA A 64 3.05 8.51 -3.72
N VAL A 65 4.02 7.84 -4.37
CA VAL A 65 5.38 7.69 -3.83
C VAL A 65 6.09 9.04 -3.86
N LYS A 66 6.08 9.71 -5.02
CA LYS A 66 6.70 11.03 -5.22
C LYS A 66 6.17 12.10 -4.26
N ARG A 67 4.86 12.09 -4.01
CA ARG A 67 4.19 13.01 -3.07
C ARG A 67 4.44 12.64 -1.60
N GLY A 68 4.91 11.43 -1.32
CA GLY A 68 5.09 10.90 0.03
C GLY A 68 3.77 10.47 0.70
N SER A 69 2.72 10.21 -0.09
CA SER A 69 1.42 9.74 0.39
C SER A 69 1.27 8.21 0.26
N TYR A 70 2.37 7.47 0.20
CA TYR A 70 2.35 6.01 0.32
C TYR A 70 2.63 5.58 1.78
N VAL A 71 2.19 4.37 2.11
CA VAL A 71 2.29 3.75 3.43
C VAL A 71 3.24 2.56 3.32
N PRO A 72 4.55 2.76 3.55
CA PRO A 72 5.53 1.68 3.58
C PRO A 72 5.44 0.90 4.90
N ASN A 73 5.45 -0.43 4.82
CA ASN A 73 5.50 -1.29 6.00
C ASN A 73 6.67 -2.30 5.91
N VAL A 74 7.62 -2.23 6.84
CA VAL A 74 8.72 -3.22 7.00
C VAL A 74 8.49 -4.16 8.19
N ASP A 75 7.43 -3.92 8.97
CA ASP A 75 7.10 -4.72 10.16
C ASP A 75 6.24 -5.91 9.76
N GLN A 76 6.89 -7.09 9.65
CA GLN A 76 6.22 -8.35 9.35
C GLN A 76 5.13 -8.71 10.37
N LYS A 77 5.28 -8.33 11.66
CA LYS A 77 4.25 -8.60 12.68
C LYS A 77 3.02 -7.76 12.41
N LEU A 78 3.20 -6.50 12.04
CA LEU A 78 2.10 -5.62 11.67
C LEU A 78 1.40 -6.10 10.39
N ALA A 79 2.17 -6.57 9.39
CA ALA A 79 1.64 -7.16 8.17
C ALA A 79 0.79 -8.41 8.46
N MET A 80 1.32 -9.34 9.25
CA MET A 80 0.57 -10.54 9.68
C MET A 80 -0.69 -10.15 10.48
N ALA A 81 -0.59 -9.21 11.41
CA ALA A 81 -1.72 -8.78 12.22
C ALA A 81 -2.86 -8.18 11.37
N SER A 82 -2.54 -7.47 10.28
CA SER A 82 -3.54 -6.99 9.31
C SER A 82 -4.14 -8.08 8.43
N THR A 83 -3.48 -9.22 8.25
CA THR A 83 -4.01 -10.33 7.45
C THR A 83 -5.03 -11.16 8.23
N PHE A 84 -4.75 -11.48 9.50
CA PHE A 84 -5.60 -12.39 10.28
C PHE A 84 -6.88 -11.74 10.84
N ILE A 85 -6.89 -10.40 11.00
CA ILE A 85 -8.05 -9.58 11.44
C ILE A 85 -8.90 -10.28 12.53
N THR A 86 -8.28 -10.58 13.67
CA THR A 86 -8.94 -11.22 14.83
C THR A 86 -9.22 -10.20 15.94
N PRO A 87 -10.03 -10.54 16.97
CA PRO A 87 -10.25 -9.67 18.13
C PRO A 87 -8.96 -9.25 18.84
N LEU A 88 -7.88 -10.02 18.71
CA LEU A 88 -6.57 -9.67 19.28
C LEU A 88 -5.70 -8.88 18.30
N SER A 89 -5.75 -9.19 17.00
CA SER A 89 -4.89 -8.51 16.03
C SER A 89 -5.38 -7.12 15.66
N VAL A 90 -6.70 -6.87 15.69
CA VAL A 90 -7.30 -5.57 15.35
C VAL A 90 -6.88 -4.47 16.34
N PRO A 91 -7.02 -4.62 17.67
CA PRO A 91 -6.57 -3.59 18.62
C PRO A 91 -5.07 -3.29 18.53
N TYR A 92 -4.26 -4.27 18.11
CA TYR A 92 -2.84 -4.07 17.88
C TYR A 92 -2.55 -3.33 16.57
N ALA A 93 -3.11 -3.78 15.45
CA ALA A 93 -2.78 -3.27 14.12
C ALA A 93 -3.46 -1.93 13.81
N LEU A 94 -4.72 -1.76 14.24
CA LEU A 94 -5.56 -0.62 13.84
C LEU A 94 -4.97 0.74 14.23
N PRO A 95 -4.52 0.98 15.48
CA PRO A 95 -3.94 2.29 15.84
C PRO A 95 -2.67 2.61 15.03
N ARG A 96 -1.85 1.59 14.74
CA ARG A 96 -0.60 1.72 13.98
C ARG A 96 -0.88 2.08 12.52
N TYR A 97 -1.75 1.31 11.85
CA TYR A 97 -2.15 1.62 10.48
C TYR A 97 -2.87 2.96 10.38
N THR A 98 -3.75 3.30 11.34
CA THR A 98 -4.46 4.59 11.32
C THR A 98 -3.48 5.77 11.40
N ALA A 99 -2.44 5.68 12.23
CA ALA A 99 -1.39 6.72 12.30
C ALA A 99 -0.62 6.84 10.98
N MET A 100 -0.25 5.71 10.36
CA MET A 100 0.45 5.71 9.07
C MET A 100 -0.43 6.27 7.95
N ILE A 101 -1.70 5.89 7.90
CA ILE A 101 -2.69 6.39 6.92
C ILE A 101 -2.89 7.88 7.10
N LYS A 102 -3.04 8.37 8.33
CA LYS A 102 -3.21 9.81 8.60
C LYS A 102 -2.02 10.62 8.09
N LYS A 103 -0.79 10.12 8.29
CA LYS A 103 0.44 10.74 7.78
C LYS A 103 0.48 10.76 6.25
N ALA A 104 0.06 9.68 5.60
CA ALA A 104 0.00 9.62 4.13
C ALA A 104 -1.10 10.53 3.58
N ALA A 105 -2.29 10.52 4.20
CA ALA A 105 -3.43 11.34 3.82
C ALA A 105 -3.14 12.85 3.95
N SER A 106 -2.35 13.28 4.94
CA SER A 106 -1.95 14.69 5.05
C SER A 106 -0.97 15.15 3.96
N ARG A 107 -0.52 14.23 3.10
CA ARG A 107 0.27 14.54 1.89
C ARG A 107 -0.59 14.56 0.64
N VAL A 108 -1.85 14.12 0.71
CA VAL A 108 -2.81 14.22 -0.39
C VAL A 108 -3.37 15.65 -0.38
N GLY A 109 -3.24 16.34 -1.52
CA GLY A 109 -3.68 17.73 -1.72
C GLY A 109 -4.25 17.87 -3.11
#